data_AF-A0A817LW40-F1
#
_entry.id   AF-A0A817LW40-F1
#
_cell.length_a   1.000
_cell.length_b   1.000
_cell.length_c   1.000
_cell.angle_alpha   90.00
_cell.angle_beta   90.00
_cell.angle_gamma   90.00
#
_symmetry.space_group_name_H-M   'P 1'
#
loop_
_entity.id
_entity.type
_entity.pdbx_description
1 polymer ?
#
loop_
_entity_poly.entity_id
_entity_poly.type
_entity_poly.pdbx_seq_one_letter_code
_entity_poly.pdbx_strand_id
1 'polypeptide(L)' 'MFNLNFSAKIKQAEEHIRHGEKYLKTSFLKWKPDLDSAIDEFDKACTCYRVAEKYEQCRDLSLRVAELQIQK' A
#
# COMPACT_ATOMS: atom_id res chain seq x y z
N MET A 1 -25.66 -13.26 2.67
CA MET A 1 -24.38 -13.53 1.97
C MET A 1 -23.67 -12.20 1.78
N PHE A 2 -22.51 -11.98 2.41
CA PHE A 2 -21.72 -10.78 2.15
C PHE A 2 -21.30 -10.80 0.68
N ASN A 3 -21.81 -9.83 -0.09
CA ASN A 3 -21.43 -9.67 -1.49
C ASN A 3 -20.04 -9.03 -1.51
N LEU A 4 -19.00 -9.85 -1.35
CA LEU A 4 -17.61 -9.42 -1.44
C LEU A 4 -17.26 -9.20 -2.90
N ASN A 5 -17.29 -7.93 -3.31
CA ASN A 5 -16.78 -7.54 -4.61
C ASN A 5 -15.24 -7.50 -4.57
N PHE A 6 -14.62 -8.66 -4.78
CA PHE A 6 -13.16 -8.80 -4.80
C PHE A 6 -12.50 -7.87 -5.82
N SER A 7 -13.12 -7.66 -6.99
CA SER A 7 -12.60 -6.73 -8.00
C SER A 7 -12.56 -5.29 -7.49
N ALA A 8 -13.60 -4.84 -6.78
CA ALA A 8 -13.63 -3.51 -6.18
C ALA A 8 -12.55 -3.37 -5.09
N LYS A 9 -12.33 -4.42 -4.29
CA LYS A 9 -11.29 -4.41 -3.25
C LYS A 9 -9.87 -4.41 -3.83
N ILE A 10 -9.64 -5.13 -4.91
CA ILE A 10 -8.36 -5.09 -5.65
C ILE A 10 -8.09 -3.69 -6.18
N LYS A 11 -9.08 -3.04 -6.82
CA LYS A 11 -8.95 -1.65 -7.29
C LYS A 11 -8.66 -0.67 -6.15
N GLN A 12 -9.31 -0.84 -5.00
CA GLN A 12 -9.03 -0.03 -3.81
C GLN A 12 -7.58 -0.21 -3.34
N ALA A 13 -7.09 -1.45 -3.30
CA ALA A 13 -5.71 -1.74 -2.94
C ALA A 13 -4.71 -1.07 -3.91
N GLU A 14 -4.96 -1.17 -5.22
CA GLU A 14 -4.12 -0.54 -6.25
C GLU A 14 -4.08 0.98 -6.13
N GLU A 15 -5.21 1.62 -5.80
CA GLU A 15 -5.26 3.07 -5.59
C GLU A 15 -4.46 3.50 -4.34
N HIS A 16 -4.58 2.74 -3.25
CA HIS A 16 -3.76 2.95 -2.05
C HIS A 16 -2.27 2.80 -2.35
N ILE A 17 -1.88 1.81 -3.15
CA ILE A 17 -0.48 1.63 -3.58
C ILE A 17 -0.01 2.84 -4.38
N ARG A 18 -0.82 3.32 -5.33
CA ARG A 18 -0.51 4.51 -6.12
C ARG A 18 -0.33 5.76 -5.24
N HIS A 19 -1.13 5.91 -4.19
CA HIS A 19 -0.97 6.99 -3.21
C HIS A 19 0.32 6.83 -2.39
N GLY A 20 0.61 5.63 -1.89
CA GLY A 20 1.85 5.32 -1.18
C GLY A 20 3.09 5.65 -2.02
N GLU A 21 3.09 5.29 -3.29
CA GLU A 21 4.18 5.60 -4.22
C GLU A 21 4.35 7.10 -4.47
N LYS A 22 3.26 7.88 -4.42
CA LYS A 22 3.34 9.33 -4.52
C LYS A 22 4.04 9.94 -3.30
N TYR A 23 3.84 9.39 -2.11
CA TYR A 23 4.53 9.85 -0.90
C TYR A 23 6.04 9.56 -0.92
N LEU A 24 6.44 8.46 -1.57
CA LEU A 24 7.84 8.09 -1.77
C LEU A 24 8.56 8.94 -2.83
N LYS A 25 7.83 9.55 -3.77
CA LYS A 25 8.45 10.42 -4.78
C LYS A 25 9.00 11.68 -4.12
N THR A 26 10.31 11.87 -4.28
CA THR A 26 10.97 13.15 -4.01
C THR A 26 10.77 14.07 -5.21
N SER A 27 10.70 15.37 -4.94
CA SER A 27 10.59 16.41 -5.97
C SER A 27 11.56 17.53 -5.59
N PHE A 28 11.76 18.50 -6.48
CA PHE A 28 12.66 19.63 -6.23
C PHE A 28 12.32 20.40 -4.93
N LEU A 29 11.05 20.36 -4.52
CA LEU A 29 10.54 20.95 -3.28
C LEU A 29 10.53 19.98 -2.08
N LYS A 30 10.64 18.67 -2.31
CA LYS A 30 10.54 17.61 -1.29
C LYS A 30 11.85 16.81 -1.23
N TRP A 31 12.71 17.23 -0.33
CA TRP A 31 14.08 16.76 -0.11
C TRP A 31 14.16 15.36 0.53
N LYS A 32 13.16 14.94 1.31
CA LYS A 32 13.05 13.60 1.93
C LYS A 32 11.70 12.97 1.58
N PRO A 33 11.64 11.67 1.20
CA PRO A 33 10.38 10.95 1.02
C PRO A 33 9.58 10.89 2.33
N ASP A 34 8.25 10.90 2.22
CA ASP A 34 7.38 10.75 3.38
C ASP A 34 7.07 9.26 3.57
N LEU A 35 7.89 8.62 4.39
CA LEU A 35 7.82 7.18 4.65
C LEU A 35 6.62 6.83 5.52
N ASP A 36 6.27 7.68 6.49
CA ASP A 36 5.16 7.44 7.41
C ASP A 36 3.82 7.41 6.66
N SER A 37 3.57 8.40 5.80
CA SER A 37 2.36 8.42 4.95
C SER A 37 2.35 7.29 3.91
N ALA A 38 3.52 6.89 3.39
CA ALA A 38 3.61 5.78 2.44
C ALA A 38 3.27 4.44 3.10
N ILE A 39 3.81 4.18 4.29
CA ILE A 39 3.56 2.96 5.07
C ILE A 39 2.07 2.82 5.40
N ASP A 40 1.44 3.88 5.90
CA ASP A 40 0.01 3.86 6.25
C ASP A 40 -0.89 3.54 5.04
N GLU A 41 -0.59 4.10 3.86
CA GLU A 41 -1.31 3.76 2.64
C GLU A 41 -1.07 2.30 2.17
N PHE A 42 0.15 1.79 2.29
CA PHE A 42 0.43 0.39 1.95
C PHE A 42 -0.25 -0.60 2.91
N ASP A 43 -0.37 -0.27 4.20
CA ASP A 43 -1.11 -1.11 5.17
C ASP A 43 -2.61 -1.19 4.85
N LYS A 44 -3.21 -0.07 4.41
CA LYS A 44 -4.59 -0.04 3.89
C LYS A 44 -4.73 -0.94 2.65
N ALA A 45 -3.76 -0.91 1.74
CA ALA A 45 -3.74 -1.79 0.57
C ALA A 45 -3.60 -3.28 0.95
N CYS A 46 -2.74 -3.62 1.91
CA CYS A 46 -2.61 -4.98 2.44
C CYS A 46 -3.94 -5.50 3.00
N THR A 47 -4.67 -4.66 3.74
CA THR A 47 -5.99 -5.01 4.26
C THR A 47 -6.98 -5.31 3.13
N CYS A 48 -6.98 -4.50 2.07
CA CYS A 48 -7.84 -4.71 0.90
C CYS A 48 -7.47 -6.00 0.14
N TYR A 49 -6.18 -6.31 -0.01
CA TYR A 49 -5.72 -7.57 -0.63
C TYR A 49 -6.07 -8.80 0.19
N ARG A 50 -5.97 -8.75 1.53
CA ARG A 50 -6.42 -9.85 2.40
C ARG A 50 -7.90 -10.15 2.22
N VAL A 51 -8.73 -9.12 2.14
CA VAL A 51 -10.18 -9.25 1.91
C VAL A 51 -10.49 -9.84 0.52
N ALA A 52 -9.64 -9.54 -0.47
CA ALA A 52 -9.76 -10.09 -1.83
C ALA A 52 -9.02 -11.43 -2.03
N GLU A 53 -8.54 -12.05 -0.95
CA GLU A 53 -7.77 -13.32 -0.97
C GLU A 53 -6.51 -13.28 -1.84
N LYS A 54 -5.98 -12.07 -2.10
CA LYS A 54 -4.73 -11.81 -2.82
C LYS A 54 -3.53 -11.87 -1.88
N TYR A 55 -3.32 -13.04 -1.29
CA TYR A 55 -2.31 -13.25 -0.25
C TYR A 55 -0.87 -13.06 -0.74
N GLU A 56 -0.60 -13.39 -2.00
CA GLU A 56 0.72 -13.20 -2.60
C GLU A 56 1.06 -11.71 -2.70
N GLN A 57 0.17 -10.90 -3.29
CA GLN A 57 0.36 -9.45 -3.36
C GLN A 57 0.40 -8.80 -1.97
N CYS A 58 -0.41 -9.28 -1.03
CA CYS A 58 -0.36 -8.81 0.35
C CYS A 58 1.00 -9.11 1.00
N ARG A 59 1.54 -10.32 0.84
CA ARG A 59 2.84 -10.71 1.39
C ARG A 59 3.95 -9.81 0.84
N ASP A 60 3.99 -9.65 -0.48
CA ASP A 60 5.04 -8.88 -1.14
C ASP A 60 4.96 -7.40 -0.74
N LEU A 61 3.74 -6.86 -0.61
CA LEU A 61 3.54 -5.50 -0.12
C LEU A 61 3.92 -5.34 1.35
N SER A 62 3.60 -6.31 2.21
CA SER A 62 4.01 -6.31 3.62
C SER A 62 5.53 -6.36 3.79
N LEU A 63 6.25 -7.09 2.93
CA LEU A 63 7.71 -7.10 2.92
C LEU A 63 8.26 -5.71 2.56
N ARG A 64 7.71 -5.07 1.53
CA ARG A 64 8.05 -3.69 1.17
C ARG A 64 7.79 -2.71 2.31
N VAL A 65 6.66 -2.85 3.03
CA VAL A 65 6.37 -2.02 4.22
C VAL A 65 7.43 -2.20 5.29
N ALA A 66 7.81 -3.43 5.60
CA ALA A 66 8.85 -3.72 6.59
C ALA A 66 10.21 -3.10 6.19
N GLU A 67 10.57 -3.16 4.90
CA GLU A 67 11.77 -2.50 4.38
C GLU A 67 11.73 -0.98 4.56
N LEU A 68 10.58 -0.35 4.28
CA LEU A 68 10.41 1.09 4.45
C LEU A 68 10.45 1.51 5.93
N GLN A 69 9.95 0.69 6.84
CA GLN A 69 10.03 0.92 8.29
C GLN A 69 11.47 0.91 8.80
N ILE A 70 12.35 0.09 8.20
CA ILE A 70 13.79 0.06 8.54
C ILE A 70 14.50 1.32 8.02
N GLN A 71 14.03 1.92 6.93
CA GLN A 71 14.61 3.13 6.31
C GLN A 71 14.19 4.44 6.99
N LYS A 72 13.28 4.39 7.96
CA LYS A 72 12.74 5.56 8.67
C LYS A 72 13.83 6.42 9.32
#